data_AF-B5CV24-F1
#
_entry.id   AF-B5CV24-F1
#
_cell.length_a   1.000
_cell.length_b   1.000
_cell.length_c   1.000
_cell.angle_alpha   90.00
_cell.angle_beta   90.00
_cell.angle_gamma   90.00
#
_symmetry.space_group_name_H-M   'P 1'
#
loop_
_entity.id
_entity.type
_entity.pdbx_description
1 polymer ?
#
loop_
_entity_poly.entity_id
_entity_poly.type
_entity_poly.pdbx_seq_one_letter_code
_entity_poly.pdbx_strand_id
1 'polypeptide(L)'
;MVVVVLKAATSFAGIDYNERKNEEGKSELLVAENFAMNPDNLKKSDYIAYMESVCRTNPAVKAKQFHAVISCKGREYSAEDLKNVALQYINKMGYGNNPYMIYFHSDTEN
;
A
#
# COMPACT_ATOMS: atom_id res chain seq x y z
N MET A 1 -8.04 2.97 17.34
CA MET A 1 -7.45 2.61 16.04
C MET A 1 -8.39 1.69 15.31
N VAL A 2 -8.62 1.95 14.02
CA VAL A 2 -9.54 1.21 13.17
C VAL A 2 -8.77 0.70 11.96
N VAL A 3 -9.04 -0.54 11.57
CA VAL A 3 -8.56 -1.11 10.31
C VAL A 3 -9.75 -1.40 9.43
N VAL A 4 -9.75 -0.85 8.22
CA VAL A 4 -10.79 -1.09 7.22
C VAL A 4 -10.15 -1.82 6.05
N VAL A 5 -10.55 -3.07 5.81
CA VAL A 5 -10.17 -3.81 4.62
C VAL A 5 -11.15 -3.46 3.50
N LEU A 6 -10.63 -2.95 2.40
CA LEU A 6 -11.42 -2.54 1.24
C LEU A 6 -11.81 -3.76 0.40
N LYS A 7 -12.80 -3.56 -0.48
CA LYS A 7 -13.31 -4.63 -1.35
C LYS A 7 -12.18 -5.24 -2.17
N ALA A 8 -12.25 -6.55 -2.35
CA ALA A 8 -11.34 -7.30 -3.20
C ALA A 8 -11.30 -6.68 -4.61
N ALA A 9 -10.09 -6.51 -5.14
CA ALA A 9 -9.87 -6.02 -6.49
C ALA A 9 -9.02 -7.01 -7.31
N THR A 10 -9.33 -7.09 -8.60
CA THR A 10 -8.62 -7.95 -9.58
C THR A 10 -7.45 -7.23 -10.26
N SER A 11 -7.29 -5.94 -9.98
CA SER A 11 -6.22 -5.06 -10.45
C SER A 11 -5.69 -4.20 -9.29
N PHE A 12 -4.61 -3.47 -9.53
CA PHE A 12 -3.96 -2.62 -8.53
C PHE A 12 -4.43 -1.15 -8.57
N ALA A 13 -5.72 -0.91 -8.88
CA ALA A 13 -6.28 0.45 -8.98
C ALA A 13 -6.12 1.30 -7.69
N GLY A 14 -5.93 0.66 -6.52
CA GLY A 14 -5.57 1.38 -5.28
C GLY A 14 -4.24 2.15 -5.38
N ILE A 15 -3.25 1.62 -6.13
CA ILE A 15 -1.99 2.33 -6.41
C ILE A 15 -2.29 3.53 -7.31
N ASP A 16 -3.22 3.39 -8.26
CA ASP A 16 -3.62 4.50 -9.12
C ASP A 16 -4.15 5.71 -8.37
N TYR A 17 -5.00 5.43 -7.39
CA TYR A 17 -5.59 6.44 -6.53
C TYR A 17 -4.55 7.13 -5.64
N ASN A 18 -3.69 6.36 -4.97
CA ASN A 18 -2.71 6.90 -4.02
C ASN A 18 -1.64 7.73 -4.71
N GLU A 19 -1.12 7.30 -5.86
CA GLU A 19 -0.10 8.07 -6.57
C GLU A 19 -0.65 9.38 -7.14
N ARG A 20 -1.89 9.41 -7.62
CA ARG A 20 -2.52 10.67 -8.03
C ARG A 20 -2.64 11.64 -6.85
N LYS A 21 -2.92 11.13 -5.65
CA LYS A 21 -2.96 11.93 -4.41
C LYS A 21 -1.56 12.38 -3.98
N ASN A 22 -0.53 11.58 -4.27
CA ASN A 22 0.87 11.93 -4.04
C ASN A 22 1.31 13.10 -4.93
N GLU A 23 0.97 13.04 -6.23
CA GLU A 23 1.18 14.14 -7.18
C GLU A 23 0.42 15.42 -6.77
N GLU A 24 -0.74 15.29 -6.13
CA GLU A 24 -1.51 16.40 -5.55
C GLU A 24 -0.98 16.89 -4.19
N GLY A 25 0.07 16.28 -3.64
CA GLY A 25 0.64 16.61 -2.33
C GLY A 25 -0.24 16.23 -1.12
N LYS A 26 -1.20 15.31 -1.33
CA LYS A 26 -2.18 14.87 -0.32
C LYS A 26 -1.85 13.54 0.33
N SER A 27 -0.93 12.79 -0.27
CA SER A 27 -0.39 11.57 0.30
C SER A 27 1.11 11.48 0.12
N GLU A 28 1.76 10.66 0.92
CA GLU A 28 3.19 10.40 0.87
C GLU A 28 3.45 8.89 0.83
N LEU A 29 4.31 8.42 -0.06
CA LEU A 29 4.78 7.03 -0.06
C LEU A 29 5.82 6.84 1.04
N LEU A 30 5.45 6.17 2.12
CA LEU A 30 6.35 5.94 3.26
C LEU A 30 7.21 4.69 3.10
N VAL A 31 6.68 3.66 2.44
CA VAL A 31 7.32 2.35 2.32
C VAL A 31 6.96 1.71 0.98
N ALA A 32 7.96 1.19 0.28
CA ALA A 32 7.81 0.26 -0.84
C ALA A 32 8.82 -0.88 -0.65
N GLU A 33 8.34 -2.09 -0.39
CA GLU A 33 9.17 -3.23 0.05
C GLU A 33 8.92 -4.47 -0.80
N ASN A 34 9.93 -5.35 -0.85
CA ASN A 34 9.95 -6.58 -1.63
C ASN A 34 9.79 -6.38 -3.16
N PHE A 35 10.26 -5.25 -3.67
CA PHE A 35 10.38 -5.01 -5.11
C PHE A 35 11.81 -5.30 -5.57
N ALA A 36 12.00 -6.37 -6.35
CA ALA A 36 13.28 -6.67 -6.99
C ALA A 36 13.49 -5.81 -8.25
N MET A 37 13.51 -4.49 -8.07
CA MET A 37 13.67 -3.50 -9.15
C MET A 37 14.79 -2.50 -8.79
N ASN A 38 15.42 -1.89 -9.79
CA ASN A 38 16.40 -0.83 -9.55
C ASN A 38 15.65 0.42 -9.03
N PRO A 39 16.00 0.99 -7.86
CA PRO A 39 15.29 2.13 -7.28
C PRO A 39 15.40 3.43 -8.10
N ASP A 40 16.37 3.54 -9.01
CA ASP A 40 16.57 4.75 -9.80
C ASP A 40 15.41 4.99 -10.78
N ASN A 41 14.74 6.13 -10.65
CA ASN A 41 13.68 6.61 -11.55
C ASN A 41 12.48 5.66 -11.72
N LEU A 42 12.14 4.89 -10.69
CA LEU A 42 10.95 4.05 -10.71
C LEU A 42 9.69 4.89 -10.88
N LYS A 43 8.89 4.51 -11.88
CA LYS A 43 7.55 5.05 -12.09
C LYS A 43 6.55 4.15 -11.41
N LYS A 44 5.41 4.73 -11.06
CA LYS A 44 4.20 4.02 -10.65
C LYS A 44 3.87 2.79 -11.51
N SER A 45 3.98 2.92 -12.83
CA SER A 45 3.70 1.83 -13.77
C SER A 45 4.59 0.61 -13.52
N ASP A 46 5.82 0.82 -13.03
CA ASP A 46 6.78 -0.23 -12.77
C ASP A 46 6.37 -1.06 -11.54
N TYR A 47 5.88 -0.40 -10.47
CA TYR A 47 5.33 -1.09 -9.30
C TYR A 47 4.10 -1.94 -9.66
N ILE A 48 3.17 -1.39 -10.45
CA ILE A 48 1.99 -2.13 -10.91
C ILE A 48 2.41 -3.32 -11.76
N ALA A 49 3.29 -3.11 -12.74
CA ALA A 49 3.79 -4.17 -13.61
C ALA A 49 4.49 -5.28 -12.82
N TYR A 50 5.27 -4.92 -11.80
CA TYR A 50 5.91 -5.86 -10.90
C TYR A 50 4.89 -6.69 -10.12
N MET A 51 3.94 -6.05 -9.43
CA MET A 51 2.92 -6.76 -8.66
C MET A 51 2.07 -7.68 -9.55
N GLU A 52 1.72 -7.23 -10.77
CA GLU A 52 1.05 -8.08 -11.74
C GLU A 52 1.90 -9.28 -12.16
N SER A 53 3.21 -9.10 -12.33
CA SER A 53 4.14 -10.19 -12.65
C SER A 53 4.17 -11.23 -11.55
N VAL A 54 4.17 -10.81 -10.28
CA VAL A 54 4.12 -11.71 -9.12
C VAL A 54 2.80 -12.48 -9.12
N CYS A 55 1.65 -11.81 -9.33
CA CYS A 55 0.37 -12.49 -9.40
C CYS A 55 0.26 -13.49 -10.57
N ARG A 56 0.95 -13.25 -11.70
CA ARG A 56 0.97 -14.20 -12.83
C ARG A 56 1.65 -15.53 -12.47
N THR A 57 2.55 -15.55 -11.48
CA THR A 57 3.19 -16.79 -11.01
C THR A 57 2.22 -17.72 -10.28
N ASN A 58 1.09 -17.21 -9.78
CA ASN A 58 0.07 -17.99 -9.08
C ASN A 58 -1.35 -17.67 -9.60
N PRO A 59 -1.81 -18.35 -10.66
CA PRO A 59 -3.12 -18.08 -11.28
C PRO A 59 -4.34 -18.46 -10.42
N ALA A 60 -4.12 -19.14 -9.29
CA ALA A 60 -5.18 -19.43 -8.32
C ALA A 60 -5.64 -18.16 -7.58
N VAL A 61 -4.78 -17.14 -7.48
CA VAL A 61 -5.10 -15.86 -6.84
C VAL A 61 -6.02 -15.05 -7.75
N LYS A 62 -7.31 -14.96 -7.37
CA LYS A 62 -8.32 -14.17 -8.11
C LYS A 62 -8.42 -12.73 -7.65
N ALA A 63 -8.33 -12.50 -6.34
CA ALA A 63 -8.23 -11.17 -5.75
C ALA A 63 -6.74 -10.83 -5.57
N LYS A 64 -6.22 -10.02 -6.48
CA LYS A 64 -4.78 -9.73 -6.56
C LYS A 64 -4.33 -8.69 -5.55
N GLN A 65 -5.22 -7.77 -5.19
CA GLN A 65 -4.92 -6.66 -4.30
C GLN A 65 -5.53 -6.90 -2.92
N PHE A 66 -4.67 -6.86 -1.89
CA PHE A 66 -5.07 -6.61 -0.51
C PHE A 66 -4.89 -5.12 -0.23
N HIS A 67 -5.99 -4.42 0.06
CA HIS A 67 -5.99 -2.97 0.33
C HIS A 67 -6.67 -2.73 1.67
N ALA A 68 -5.93 -2.17 2.62
CA ALA A 68 -6.42 -1.83 3.94
C ALA A 68 -6.02 -0.40 4.31
N VAL A 69 -6.89 0.25 5.07
CA VAL A 69 -6.65 1.58 5.66
C VAL A 69 -6.56 1.39 7.17
N ILE A 70 -5.51 1.95 7.78
CA ILE A 70 -5.34 1.99 9.24
C ILE A 70 -5.43 3.45 9.66
N SER A 71 -6.34 3.76 10.58
CA SER A 71 -6.55 5.12 11.09
C SER A 71 -6.66 5.17 12.60
N CYS A 72 -6.25 6.31 13.17
CA CYS A 72 -6.50 6.66 14.56
C CYS A 72 -7.61 7.69 14.67
N LYS A 73 -8.07 7.98 15.89
CA LYS A 73 -9.04 9.05 16.12
C LYS A 73 -8.29 10.39 16.10
N GLY A 74 -8.69 11.30 15.22
CA GLY A 74 -7.98 12.57 15.02
C GLY A 74 -6.48 12.32 14.78
N ARG A 75 -5.63 13.15 15.37
CA ARG A 75 -4.17 13.09 15.24
C ARG A 75 -3.47 12.49 16.48
N GLU A 76 -4.09 11.48 17.09
CA GLU A 76 -3.55 10.83 18.30
C GLU A 76 -2.18 10.17 18.09
N TYR A 77 -1.83 9.83 16.85
CA TYR A 77 -0.58 9.14 16.50
C TYR A 77 0.15 9.89 15.39
N SER A 78 1.49 9.83 15.43
CA SER A 78 2.32 10.39 14.36
C SER A 78 2.28 9.51 13.11
N ALA A 79 2.72 10.05 11.97
CA ALA A 79 2.88 9.28 10.74
C ALA A 79 3.82 8.07 10.93
N GLU A 80 4.89 8.23 11.73
CA GLU A 80 5.83 7.14 12.02
C GLU A 80 5.21 6.05 12.90
N ASP A 81 4.38 6.43 13.89
CA ASP A 81 3.64 5.45 14.69
C ASP A 81 2.67 4.63 13.82
N LEU A 82 1.92 5.29 12.95
CA LEU A 82 0.97 4.64 12.04
C LEU A 82 1.68 3.74 11.03
N LYS A 83 2.83 4.18 10.50
CA LYS A 83 3.71 3.36 9.65
C LYS A 83 4.16 2.09 10.38
N ASN A 84 4.63 2.21 11.62
CA ASN A 84 5.06 1.07 12.43
C ASN A 84 3.90 0.08 12.67
N VAL A 85 2.69 0.59 12.92
CA VAL A 85 1.50 -0.26 13.02
C VAL A 85 1.20 -0.96 11.69
N ALA A 86 1.27 -0.24 10.56
CA ALA A 86 1.03 -0.81 9.24
C ALA A 86 2.04 -1.92 8.89
N LEU A 87 3.33 -1.72 9.19
CA LEU A 87 4.38 -2.72 9.04
C LEU A 87 4.08 -3.97 9.89
N GLN A 88 3.71 -3.80 11.16
CA GLN A 88 3.34 -4.92 12.02
C GLN A 88 2.07 -5.64 11.51
N TYR A 89 1.08 -4.90 11.02
CA TYR A 89 -0.17 -5.44 10.51
C TYR A 89 0.07 -6.32 9.27
N ILE A 90 0.81 -5.83 8.29
CA ILE A 90 1.15 -6.58 7.07
C ILE A 90 1.89 -7.88 7.42
N ASN A 91 2.85 -7.83 8.33
CA ASN A 91 3.59 -9.01 8.78
C ASN A 91 2.70 -10.02 9.50
N LYS A 92 1.87 -9.58 10.45
CA LYS A 92 0.96 -10.45 11.21
C LYS A 92 -0.13 -11.09 10.33
N MET A 93 -0.55 -10.40 9.27
CA MET A 93 -1.50 -10.94 8.27
C MET A 93 -0.86 -11.92 7.28
N GLY A 94 0.47 -12.12 7.33
CA GLY A 94 1.19 -13.03 6.44
C GLY A 94 1.54 -12.42 5.08
N TYR A 95 1.35 -11.10 4.90
CA TYR A 95 1.66 -10.40 3.66
C TYR A 95 3.09 -9.84 3.61
N GLY A 96 3.86 -9.92 4.69
CA GLY A 96 5.19 -9.30 4.82
C GLY A 96 6.24 -9.69 3.78
N ASN A 97 6.08 -10.85 3.12
CA ASN A 97 6.98 -11.30 2.04
C ASN A 97 6.45 -11.00 0.63
N ASN A 98 5.25 -10.41 0.50
CA ASN A 98 4.70 -9.98 -0.78
C ASN A 98 5.21 -8.57 -1.10
N PRO A 99 5.24 -8.14 -2.37
CA PRO A 99 5.41 -6.73 -2.70
C PRO A 99 4.28 -5.91 -2.08
N TYR A 100 4.62 -4.88 -1.30
CA TYR A 100 3.63 -4.01 -0.65
C TYR A 100 4.10 -2.57 -0.59
N MET A 101 3.12 -1.66 -0.49
CA MET A 101 3.34 -0.22 -0.38
C MET A 101 2.50 0.34 0.77
N ILE A 102 3.05 1.30 1.51
CA ILE A 102 2.34 2.02 2.58
C ILE A 102 2.34 3.51 2.22
N TYR A 103 1.14 4.06 2.12
CA TYR A 103 0.92 5.49 1.89
C TYR A 103 0.36 6.14 3.15
N PHE A 104 0.84 7.33 3.45
CA PHE A 104 0.27 8.21 4.46
C PHE A 104 -0.61 9.25 3.80
N HIS A 105 -1.82 9.47 4.31
CA HIS A 105 -2.74 10.51 3.83
C HIS A 105 -2.89 11.56 4.92
N SER A 106 -2.64 12.82 4.57
CA SER A 106 -2.81 13.96 5.48
C SER A 106 -4.11 14.73 5.22
N ASP A 107 -4.80 14.42 4.11
CA ASP A 107 -6.01 15.10 3.64
C ASP A 107 -7.32 14.62 4.28
N THR A 108 -7.23 13.74 5.27
CA THR A 108 -8.35 13.24 6.08
C THR A 108 -8.40 13.91 7.45
N GLU A 109 -9.60 14.00 8.04
CA GLU A 109 -9.78 14.53 9.42
C GLU A 109 -9.07 13.67 10.48
N ASN A 110 -8.82 12.40 10.15
CA ASN A 110 -8.03 11.44 10.93
C ASN A 110 -6.66 11.27 10.28
#